data_AF-A0A351JZ27-F1
#
_entry.id   AF-A0A351JZ27-F1
#
_cell.length_a   1.000
_cell.length_b   1.000
_cell.length_c   1.000
_cell.angle_alpha   90.00
_cell.angle_beta   90.00
_cell.angle_gamma   90.00
#
_symmetry.space_group_name_H-M   'P 1'
#
loop_
_entity.id
_entity.type
_entity.pdbx_description
1 polymer ?
#
loop_
_entity_poly.entity_id
_entity_poly.type
_entity_poly.pdbx_seq_one_letter_code
_entity_poly.pdbx_strand_id
1 'polypeptide(L)'
;MTKAANYLSLNHKYLGEAKSLLEKGDYVQASEKFWGAAAAKVKCIAATRGVNIKLHGALYRFVSRLEDELNDPELTRLFAAAASLHQNFYENWLPPEVVIKYGDAVKALVNRLDEVQKHEGEAPSA
;
A
#
# COMPACT_ATOMS: atom_id res chain seq x y z
N MET A 1 0.78 19.82 -8.83
CA MET A 1 -0.02 18.60 -8.54
C MET A 1 -0.26 18.50 -7.04
N THR A 2 -1.44 18.05 -6.61
CA THR A 2 -1.76 17.89 -5.19
C THR A 2 -0.95 16.73 -4.57
N LYS A 3 -0.76 16.73 -3.24
CA LYS A 3 -0.02 15.66 -2.55
C LYS A 3 -0.59 14.26 -2.85
N ALA A 4 -1.92 14.13 -2.88
CA ALA A 4 -2.59 12.88 -3.21
C ALA A 4 -2.22 12.38 -4.62
N ALA A 5 -2.26 13.25 -5.63
CA ALA A 5 -1.89 12.88 -7.00
C ALA A 5 -0.42 12.42 -7.13
N ASN A 6 0.49 13.04 -6.37
CA ASN A 6 1.89 12.62 -6.32
C ASN A 6 2.03 11.21 -5.72
N TYR A 7 1.33 10.94 -4.63
CA TYR A 7 1.35 9.61 -4.01
C TYR A 7 0.69 8.54 -4.89
N LEU A 8 -0.38 8.86 -5.60
CA LEU A 8 -0.98 7.96 -6.58
C LEU A 8 0.00 7.60 -7.70
N SER A 9 0.69 8.61 -8.23
CA SER A 9 1.73 8.41 -9.27
C SER A 9 2.86 7.51 -8.77
N LEU A 10 3.29 7.69 -7.51
CA LEU A 10 4.29 6.82 -6.88
C LEU A 10 3.79 5.39 -6.69
N ASN A 11 2.54 5.20 -6.27
CA ASN A 11 1.95 3.87 -6.13
C ASN A 11 2.00 3.11 -7.47
N HIS A 12 1.53 3.72 -8.57
CA HIS A 12 1.55 3.08 -9.89
C HIS A 12 2.97 2.77 -10.36
N LYS A 13 3.89 3.73 -10.20
CA LYS A 13 5.30 3.54 -10.53
C LYS A 13 5.88 2.33 -9.79
N TYR A 14 5.68 2.25 -8.48
CA TYR A 14 6.23 1.17 -7.67
C TYR A 14 5.59 -0.19 -7.96
N LEU A 15 4.29 -0.26 -8.25
CA LEU A 15 3.67 -1.52 -8.69
C LEU A 15 4.27 -2.02 -10.02
N GLY A 16 4.50 -1.13 -10.98
CA GLY A 16 5.15 -1.47 -12.26
C GLY A 16 6.60 -1.94 -12.08
N GLU A 17 7.37 -1.24 -11.24
CA GLU A 17 8.74 -1.63 -10.89
C GLU A 17 8.76 -2.99 -10.17
N ALA A 18 7.88 -3.20 -9.18
CA ALA A 18 7.78 -4.46 -8.44
C ALA A 18 7.50 -5.65 -9.37
N LYS A 19 6.56 -5.50 -10.30
CA LYS A 19 6.26 -6.53 -11.30
C LYS A 19 7.49 -6.86 -12.15
N SER A 20 8.17 -5.84 -12.65
CA SER A 20 9.37 -6.01 -13.49
C SER A 20 10.52 -6.70 -12.74
N LEU A 21 10.62 -6.48 -11.42
CA LEU A 21 11.63 -7.11 -10.56
C LEU A 21 11.29 -8.57 -10.26
N LEU A 22 10.01 -8.90 -10.04
CA LEU A 22 9.57 -10.29 -9.91
C LEU A 22 9.90 -11.12 -11.16
N GLU A 23 9.66 -10.56 -12.36
CA GLU A 23 9.97 -11.22 -13.64
C GLU A 23 11.46 -11.51 -13.81
N LYS A 24 12.32 -10.71 -13.17
CA LYS A 24 13.78 -10.86 -13.17
C LYS A 24 14.32 -11.75 -12.03
N GLY A 25 13.45 -12.21 -11.13
CA GLY A 25 13.84 -12.96 -9.94
C GLY A 25 14.50 -12.11 -8.84
N ASP A 26 14.39 -10.78 -8.90
CA ASP A 26 14.92 -9.88 -7.88
C ASP A 26 13.86 -9.66 -6.77
N TYR A 27 13.70 -10.67 -5.93
CA TYR A 27 12.66 -10.70 -4.90
C TYR A 27 12.90 -9.69 -3.77
N VAL A 28 14.16 -9.39 -3.46
CA VAL A 28 14.53 -8.39 -2.43
C VAL A 28 14.08 -7.02 -2.87
N GLN A 29 14.44 -6.59 -4.09
CA GLN A 29 14.04 -5.28 -4.59
C GLN A 29 12.55 -5.23 -4.90
N ALA A 30 11.95 -6.32 -5.39
CA ALA A 30 10.50 -6.39 -5.58
C ALA A 30 9.77 -6.15 -4.25
N SER A 31 10.27 -6.69 -3.14
CA SER A 31 9.70 -6.50 -1.81
C SER A 31 9.67 -5.03 -1.38
N GLU A 32 10.77 -4.30 -1.59
CA GLU A 32 10.84 -2.87 -1.29
C GLU A 32 9.86 -2.05 -2.14
N LYS A 33 9.72 -2.40 -3.43
CA LYS A 33 8.77 -1.72 -4.32
C LYS A 33 7.32 -1.99 -3.93
N PHE A 34 6.97 -3.21 -3.54
CA PHE A 34 5.64 -3.49 -3.03
C PHE A 34 5.35 -2.73 -1.72
N TRP A 35 6.30 -2.67 -0.80
CA TRP A 35 6.16 -1.83 0.40
C TRP A 35 5.94 -0.36 0.05
N GLY A 36 6.78 0.19 -0.83
CA GLY A 36 6.67 1.57 -1.31
C GLY A 36 5.31 1.85 -1.96
N ALA A 37 4.79 0.91 -2.75
CA ALA A 37 3.47 1.01 -3.36
C ALA A 37 2.35 1.06 -2.31
N ALA A 38 2.36 0.16 -1.33
CA ALA A 38 1.38 0.14 -0.24
C ALA A 38 1.42 1.45 0.56
N ALA A 39 2.62 1.87 1.00
CA ALA A 39 2.79 3.10 1.76
C ALA A 39 2.36 4.35 0.97
N ALA A 40 2.64 4.40 -0.34
CA ALA A 40 2.19 5.49 -1.21
C ALA A 40 0.66 5.52 -1.32
N LYS A 41 0.00 4.39 -1.51
CA LYS A 41 -1.48 4.36 -1.59
C LYS A 41 -2.13 4.80 -0.27
N VAL A 42 -1.63 4.32 0.88
CA VAL A 42 -2.11 4.78 2.19
C VAL A 42 -1.92 6.29 2.36
N LYS A 43 -0.76 6.83 1.97
CA LYS A 43 -0.51 8.28 1.97
C LYS A 43 -1.41 9.05 1.01
N CYS A 44 -1.80 8.46 -0.11
CA CYS A 44 -2.76 9.04 -1.04
C CYS A 44 -4.13 9.26 -0.36
N ILE A 45 -4.69 8.21 0.24
CA ILE A 45 -5.98 8.28 0.96
C ILE A 45 -5.89 9.23 2.16
N ALA A 46 -4.78 9.21 2.90
CA ALA A 46 -4.58 10.17 3.98
C ALA A 46 -4.57 11.62 3.45
N ALA A 47 -3.90 11.86 2.33
CA ALA A 47 -3.80 13.20 1.74
C ALA A 47 -5.13 13.71 1.17
N THR A 48 -6.00 12.85 0.63
CA THR A 48 -7.36 13.26 0.20
C THR A 48 -8.20 13.71 1.39
N ARG A 49 -7.94 13.15 2.58
CA ARG A 49 -8.58 13.53 3.85
C ARG A 49 -7.82 14.62 4.64
N GLY A 50 -6.88 15.32 4.01
CA GLY A 50 -6.10 16.39 4.65
C GLY A 50 -5.05 15.94 5.67
N VAL A 51 -4.81 14.62 5.80
CA VAL A 51 -3.84 14.04 6.74
C VAL A 51 -2.49 13.84 6.07
N ASN A 52 -1.42 14.36 6.67
CA ASN A 52 -0.06 14.23 6.15
C ASN A 52 0.78 13.23 6.96
N ILE A 53 0.97 12.02 6.43
CA ILE A 53 1.72 10.94 7.09
C ILE A 53 3.21 10.99 6.73
N LYS A 54 4.07 11.20 7.73
CA LYS A 54 5.54 11.23 7.57
C LYS A 54 6.27 9.98 8.09
N LEU A 55 5.68 9.27 9.03
CA LEU A 55 6.34 8.18 9.78
C LEU A 55 5.71 6.83 9.47
N HIS A 56 6.51 5.75 9.48
CA HIS A 56 6.00 4.39 9.26
C HIS A 56 4.94 3.99 10.29
N GLY A 57 5.17 4.24 11.59
CA GLY A 57 4.18 3.95 12.62
C GLY A 57 2.86 4.71 12.46
N ALA A 58 2.87 5.85 11.76
CA ALA A 58 1.64 6.59 11.44
C ALA A 58 0.86 5.98 10.27
N LEU A 59 1.48 5.18 9.40
CA LEU A 59 0.76 4.38 8.39
C LEU A 59 -0.12 3.33 9.08
N TYR A 60 0.43 2.56 10.02
CA TYR A 60 -0.32 1.53 10.75
C TYR A 60 -1.51 2.11 11.51
N ARG A 61 -1.30 3.22 12.23
CA ARG A 61 -2.41 3.91 12.93
C ARG A 61 -3.49 4.39 11.97
N PHE A 62 -3.12 4.80 10.76
CA PHE A 62 -4.08 5.25 9.76
C PHE A 62 -4.86 4.07 9.17
N VAL A 63 -4.17 2.98 8.81
CA VAL A 63 -4.80 1.75 8.29
C VAL A 63 -5.75 1.12 9.31
N SER A 64 -5.35 1.06 10.60
CA SER A 64 -6.21 0.55 11.66
C SER A 64 -7.47 1.39 11.87
N ARG A 65 -7.38 2.73 11.80
CA ARG A 65 -8.58 3.58 11.85
C ARG A 65 -9.47 3.38 10.62
N LEU A 66 -8.88 3.24 9.42
CA LEU A 66 -9.65 2.95 8.20
C LEU A 66 -10.39 1.62 8.31
N GLU A 67 -9.76 0.60 8.88
CA GLU A 67 -10.41 -0.68 9.16
C GLU A 67 -11.65 -0.50 10.03
N ASP A 68 -11.53 0.22 11.16
CA ASP A 68 -12.65 0.48 12.06
C ASP A 68 -13.78 1.26 11.37
N GLU A 69 -13.43 2.28 10.58
CA GLU A 69 -14.38 3.12 9.85
C GLU A 69 -15.14 2.35 8.76
N LEU A 70 -14.47 1.42 8.09
CA LEU A 70 -15.01 0.66 6.96
C LEU A 70 -15.56 -0.71 7.38
N ASN A 71 -15.36 -1.11 8.64
CA ASN A 71 -15.60 -2.45 9.15
C ASN A 71 -14.96 -3.53 8.25
N ASP A 72 -13.72 -3.28 7.80
CA ASP A 72 -12.98 -4.13 6.86
C ASP A 72 -11.67 -4.66 7.50
N PRO A 73 -11.72 -5.80 8.22
CA PRO A 73 -10.56 -6.36 8.92
C PRO A 73 -9.43 -6.80 7.97
N GLU A 74 -9.71 -6.88 6.66
CA GLU A 74 -8.70 -7.24 5.67
C GLU A 74 -7.66 -6.13 5.47
N LEU A 75 -7.96 -4.87 5.82
CA LEU A 75 -7.02 -3.77 5.61
C LEU A 75 -5.74 -3.93 6.43
N THR A 76 -5.83 -4.17 7.74
CA THR A 76 -4.62 -4.40 8.54
C THR A 76 -3.93 -5.71 8.18
N ARG A 77 -4.68 -6.78 7.87
CA ARG A 77 -4.12 -8.07 7.46
C ARG A 77 -3.27 -7.95 6.19
N LEU A 78 -3.77 -7.25 5.17
CA LEU A 78 -3.05 -7.03 3.92
C LEU A 78 -1.87 -6.06 4.11
N PHE A 79 -2.03 -5.02 4.93
CA PHE A 79 -0.94 -4.11 5.24
C PHE A 79 0.19 -4.79 6.03
N ALA A 80 -0.12 -5.77 6.89
CA ALA A 80 0.87 -6.59 7.58
C ALA A 80 1.71 -7.43 6.60
N ALA A 81 1.13 -7.95 5.51
CA ALA A 81 1.90 -8.61 4.45
C ALA A 81 2.88 -7.64 3.77
N ALA A 82 2.45 -6.39 3.51
CA ALA A 82 3.33 -5.34 2.99
C ALA A 82 4.49 -5.02 3.96
N ALA A 83 4.23 -5.03 5.27
CA ALA A 83 5.24 -4.85 6.30
C ALA A 83 6.30 -5.96 6.30
N SER A 84 5.89 -7.21 6.13
CA SER A 84 6.82 -8.33 5.99
C SER A 84 7.70 -8.20 4.76
N LEU A 85 7.19 -7.68 3.64
CA LEU A 85 8.00 -7.37 2.46
C LEU A 85 9.04 -6.28 2.75
N HIS A 86 8.68 -5.24 3.51
CA HIS A 86 9.63 -4.23 3.94
C HIS A 86 10.75 -4.83 4.81
N GLN A 87 10.42 -5.75 5.73
CA GLN A 87 11.45 -6.47 6.48
C GLN A 87 12.31 -7.35 5.56
N ASN A 88 11.70 -8.01 4.58
CA ASN A 88 12.40 -8.85 3.62
C ASN A 88 13.44 -8.08 2.78
N PHE A 89 13.21 -6.80 2.51
CA PHE A 89 14.22 -5.98 1.84
C PHE A 89 15.55 -5.93 2.63
N TYR A 90 15.49 -5.93 3.96
CA TYR A 90 16.67 -5.89 4.83
C TYR A 90 17.26 -7.28 5.11
N GLU A 91 16.40 -8.29 5.28
CA GLU A 91 16.81 -9.60 5.77
C GLU A 91 16.90 -10.68 4.68
N ASN A 92 16.26 -10.48 3.53
CA ASN A 92 16.17 -11.45 2.44
C ASN A 92 15.80 -12.87 2.93
N TRP A 93 14.79 -12.94 3.80
CA TRP A 93 14.41 -14.15 4.53
C TRP A 93 13.18 -14.86 3.95
N LEU A 94 12.36 -14.15 3.17
CA LEU A 94 11.17 -14.72 2.54
C LEU A 94 11.56 -15.54 1.32
N PRO A 95 11.02 -16.75 1.17
CA PRO A 95 11.18 -17.49 -0.07
C PRO A 95 10.38 -16.82 -1.21
N PRO A 96 10.81 -16.99 -2.47
CA PRO A 96 10.20 -16.34 -3.65
C PRO A 96 8.67 -16.41 -3.72
N GLU A 97 8.09 -17.57 -3.43
CA GLU A 97 6.66 -17.80 -3.48
C GLU A 97 5.89 -16.99 -2.43
N VAL A 98 6.51 -16.68 -1.29
CA VAL A 98 5.91 -15.81 -0.27
C VAL A 98 6.00 -14.36 -0.70
N VAL A 99 7.10 -13.93 -1.33
CA VAL A 99 7.22 -12.59 -1.91
C VAL A 99 6.13 -12.34 -2.97
N ILE A 100 5.88 -13.32 -3.84
CA ILE A 100 4.82 -13.23 -4.85
C ILE A 100 3.44 -13.12 -4.17
N LYS A 101 3.12 -13.99 -3.22
CA LYS A 101 1.84 -13.97 -2.48
C LYS A 101 1.62 -12.65 -1.74
N TYR A 102 2.65 -12.12 -1.09
CA TYR A 102 2.54 -10.83 -0.38
C TYR A 102 2.47 -9.66 -1.37
N GLY A 103 3.12 -9.74 -2.53
CA GLY A 103 2.93 -8.80 -3.63
C GLY A 103 1.48 -8.76 -4.12
N ASP A 104 0.82 -9.91 -4.21
CA ASP A 104 -0.61 -9.97 -4.54
C ASP A 104 -1.49 -9.42 -3.40
N ALA A 105 -1.11 -9.61 -2.15
CA ALA A 105 -1.76 -8.96 -1.00
C ALA A 105 -1.65 -7.42 -1.07
N VAL A 106 -0.50 -6.88 -1.51
CA VAL A 106 -0.35 -5.43 -1.75
C VAL A 106 -1.30 -4.94 -2.86
N LYS A 107 -1.42 -5.69 -3.97
CA LYS A 107 -2.38 -5.33 -5.03
C LYS A 107 -3.83 -5.35 -4.52
N ALA A 108 -4.19 -6.36 -3.72
CA ALA A 108 -5.51 -6.45 -3.11
C ALA A 108 -5.79 -5.27 -2.16
N LEU A 109 -4.80 -4.86 -1.35
CA LEU A 109 -4.90 -3.67 -0.50
C LEU A 109 -5.14 -2.42 -1.33
N VAL A 110 -4.37 -2.22 -2.41
CA VAL A 110 -4.50 -1.05 -3.29
C VAL A 110 -5.91 -0.98 -3.88
N ASN A 111 -6.41 -2.09 -4.42
CA ASN A 111 -7.75 -2.15 -4.99
C ASN A 111 -8.83 -1.82 -3.95
N ARG A 112 -8.74 -2.35 -2.72
CA ARG A 112 -9.68 -2.01 -1.65
C ARG A 112 -9.66 -0.52 -1.33
N LEU A 113 -8.47 0.08 -1.24
CA LEU A 113 -8.31 1.52 -1.01
C LEU A 113 -8.76 2.38 -2.20
N ASP A 114 -8.77 1.86 -3.43
CA ASP A 114 -9.39 2.53 -4.58
C ASP A 114 -10.91 2.60 -4.44
N GLU A 115 -11.57 1.53 -3.98
CA GLU A 115 -13.03 1.53 -3.77
C GLU A 115 -13.45 2.54 -2.69
N VAL A 116 -12.68 2.67 -1.61
CA VAL A 116 -12.89 3.71 -0.58
C VAL A 116 -12.88 5.11 -1.20
N GLN A 117 -11.94 5.38 -2.10
CA GLN A 117 -11.79 6.69 -2.73
C GLN A 117 -12.95 7.03 -3.67
N LYS A 118 -13.54 6.03 -4.34
CA LYS A 118 -14.70 6.24 -5.22
C LYS A 118 -15.95 6.62 -4.42
N HIS A 119 -16.21 5.93 -3.32
CA HIS A 119 -17.37 6.22 -2.47
C HIS A 119 -17.30 7.58 -1.76
N GLU A 120 -16.10 8.07 -1.43
CA GLU A 120 -15.92 9.42 -0.85
C GLU A 120 -16.12 10.55 -1.88
N GLY A 121 -15.91 10.28 -3.17
CA GLY A 121 -16.12 11.26 -4.24
C GLY A 121 -17.57 11.44 -4.67
N GLU A 122 -18.47 10.54 -4.25
CA GLU A 122 -19.89 10.51 -4.61
C GLU A 122 -20.82 11.07 -3.53
N ALA A 123 -20.31 11.36 -2.33
CA ALA A 123 -21.10 12.02 -1.29
C ALA A 123 -21.44 13.46 -1.72
N PRO A 124 -22.72 13.84 -1.84
CA PRO A 124 -23.07 15.21 -2.19
C PRO A 124 -22.54 16.15 -1.11
N SER A 125 -21.80 17.18 -1.53
CA SER A 125 -21.43 18.30 -0.66
C SER A 125 -22.70 18.87 -0.05
N ALA A 126 -22.90 18.63 1.24
CA ALA A 126 -23.94 19.28 2.04
C ALA A 126 -23.62 20.77 2.19
#